data_AF-A0A2N5DL04-F1
#
_entry.id   AF-A0A2N5DL04-F1
#
_cell.length_a   1.000
_cell.length_b   1.000
_cell.length_c   1.000
_cell.angle_alpha   90.00
_cell.angle_beta   90.00
_cell.angle_gamma   90.00
#
_symmetry.space_group_name_H-M   'P 1'
#
loop_
_entity.id
_entity.type
_entity.pdbx_description
1 polymer ?
#
loop_
_entity_poly.entity_id
_entity_poly.type
_entity_poly.pdbx_seq_one_letter_code
_entity_poly.pdbx_strand_id
1 'polypeptide(L)'
;MAQLQYDTVFRILFGALAIAVVLESALAVIFNWRVFQNRFSGKSWRTPIAIAFGWSIATGLKFDIIGALYTAIYGTSVGKPELGLVGTFVTALVLAGGSAGVNNILKGLGFRQIGSGDGPAPKPAKTEAWLSVTLQRREAVGPVQVLVDDGQQTVLVGMISGVKPPPEWVTDFVANKVRFPSYGGHSLALGKTYTVSLSGVDKAGNAISKTWTPFTPGAGAIIDVVLTL
;
A
#
# COMPACT_ATOMS: atom_id res chain seq x y z
N MET A 1 -40.06 6.04 36.82
CA MET A 1 -38.79 5.60 36.23
C MET A 1 -39.01 5.47 34.74
N ALA A 2 -38.29 6.24 33.92
CA ALA A 2 -38.40 6.13 32.46
C ALA A 2 -38.00 4.70 32.05
N GLN A 3 -38.89 3.96 31.40
CA GLN A 3 -38.49 2.76 30.67
C GLN A 3 -37.48 3.24 29.63
N LEU A 4 -36.20 2.98 29.88
CA LEU A 4 -35.15 3.10 28.87
C LEU A 4 -35.69 2.42 27.61
N GLN A 5 -35.80 3.19 26.52
CA GLN A 5 -36.24 2.64 25.24
C GLN A 5 -35.09 1.83 24.65
N TYR A 6 -34.83 0.66 25.23
CA TYR A 6 -33.74 -0.23 24.85
C TYR A 6 -33.80 -0.59 23.36
N ASP A 7 -35.01 -0.76 22.82
CA ASP A 7 -35.24 -0.98 21.38
C ASP A 7 -34.75 0.21 20.53
N THR A 8 -35.06 1.45 20.92
CA THR A 8 -34.61 2.66 20.22
C THR A 8 -33.08 2.81 20.26
N VAL A 9 -32.48 2.64 21.44
CA VAL A 9 -31.02 2.71 21.62
C VAL A 9 -30.32 1.64 20.79
N PHE A 10 -30.83 0.41 20.83
CA PHE A 10 -30.29 -0.70 20.05
C PHE A 10 -30.34 -0.41 18.54
N ARG A 11 -31.48 0.07 18.03
CA ARG A 11 -31.62 0.43 16.60
C ARG A 11 -30.64 1.52 16.17
N ILE A 12 -30.43 2.55 17.00
CA ILE A 12 -29.48 3.63 16.71
C ILE A 12 -28.05 3.08 16.64
N LEU A 13 -27.63 2.31 17.65
CA LEU A 13 -26.29 1.74 17.71
C LEU A 13 -26.06 0.73 16.59
N PHE A 14 -27.04 -0.13 16.30
CA PHE A 14 -26.96 -1.12 15.25
C PHE A 14 -26.91 -0.47 13.85
N GLY A 15 -27.72 0.58 13.62
CA GLY A 15 -27.66 1.37 12.39
C GLY A 15 -26.29 2.04 12.20
N ALA A 16 -25.76 2.66 13.25
CA ALA A 16 -24.41 3.23 13.24
C ALA A 16 -23.33 2.19 12.94
N LEU A 17 -23.43 1.01 13.56
CA LEU A 17 -22.54 -0.12 13.31
C LEU A 17 -22.61 -0.57 11.84
N ALA A 18 -23.81 -0.77 11.30
CA ALA A 18 -24.00 -1.19 9.92
C ALA A 18 -23.38 -0.18 8.93
N ILE A 19 -23.61 1.12 9.14
CA ILE A 19 -23.01 2.18 8.33
C ILE A 19 -21.47 2.15 8.44
N ALA A 20 -20.93 2.03 9.65
CA ALA A 20 -19.49 1.97 9.87
C ALA A 20 -18.84 0.77 9.16
N VAL A 21 -19.48 -0.41 9.20
CA VAL A 21 -19.00 -1.62 8.50
C VAL A 21 -18.98 -1.41 6.98
N VAL A 22 -20.04 -0.82 6.43
CA VAL A 22 -20.12 -0.51 4.99
C VAL A 22 -19.03 0.49 4.59
N LEU A 23 -18.84 1.55 5.38
CA LEU A 23 -17.78 2.54 5.13
C LEU A 23 -16.40 1.95 5.23
N GLU A 24 -16.16 1.10 6.22
CA GLU A 24 -14.90 0.40 6.38
C GLU A 24 -14.59 -0.49 5.17
N SER A 25 -15.58 -1.24 4.66
CA SER A 25 -15.42 -2.05 3.45
C SER A 25 -15.14 -1.18 2.22
N ALA A 26 -15.82 -0.06 2.06
CA ALA A 26 -15.64 0.84 0.93
C ALA A 26 -14.25 1.52 0.96
N LEU A 27 -13.84 2.04 2.12
CA LEU A 27 -12.54 2.67 2.31
C LEU A 27 -11.39 1.65 2.20
N ALA A 28 -11.60 0.40 2.61
CA ALA A 28 -10.62 -0.66 2.42
C ALA A 28 -10.27 -0.88 0.95
N VAL A 29 -11.24 -0.79 0.03
CA VAL A 29 -10.97 -0.87 -1.41
C VAL A 29 -10.04 0.25 -1.87
N ILE A 30 -10.29 1.48 -1.41
CA ILE A 30 -9.47 2.65 -1.75
C ILE A 30 -8.07 2.53 -1.14
N PHE A 31 -7.96 2.16 0.14
CA PHE A 31 -6.69 2.10 0.87
C PHE A 31 -5.81 0.90 0.47
N ASN A 32 -6.43 -0.19 0.00
CA ASN A 32 -5.72 -1.34 -0.54
C ASN A 32 -5.41 -1.20 -2.03
N TRP A 33 -5.88 -0.13 -2.68
CA TRP A 33 -5.56 0.10 -4.07
C TRP A 33 -4.07 0.40 -4.26
N ARG A 34 -3.44 -0.27 -5.24
CA ARG A 34 -1.98 -0.18 -5.47
C ARG A 34 -1.49 1.26 -5.68
N VAL A 35 -2.25 2.07 -6.41
CA VAL A 35 -1.93 3.50 -6.64
C VAL A 35 -1.93 4.28 -5.33
N PHE A 36 -2.89 4.01 -4.46
CA PHE A 36 -2.98 4.65 -3.17
C PHE A 36 -1.77 4.29 -2.29
N GLN A 37 -1.43 3.00 -2.23
CA GLN A 37 -0.27 2.55 -1.45
C GLN A 37 1.04 3.13 -1.98
N ASN A 38 1.29 3.12 -3.29
CA ASN A 38 2.57 3.57 -3.82
C ASN A 38 2.79 5.09 -3.64
N ARG A 39 1.72 5.90 -3.69
CA ARG A 39 1.82 7.36 -3.52
C ARG A 39 1.70 7.85 -2.08
N PHE A 40 0.98 7.11 -1.24
CA PHE A 40 0.62 7.56 0.11
C PHE A 40 1.08 6.63 1.23
N SER A 41 1.73 5.48 0.99
CA SER A 41 2.17 4.53 2.04
C SER A 41 3.10 5.13 3.10
N GLY A 42 3.87 6.19 2.76
CA GLY A 42 4.78 6.85 3.70
C GLY A 42 4.18 7.99 4.52
N LYS A 43 2.94 8.42 4.21
CA LYS A 43 2.28 9.57 4.86
C LYS A 43 0.92 9.06 5.33
N SER A 44 0.57 9.20 6.61
CA SER A 44 -0.65 8.63 7.22
C SER A 44 -1.98 9.21 6.69
N TRP A 45 -2.22 9.20 5.38
CA TRP A 45 -3.39 9.76 4.69
C TRP A 45 -4.65 8.91 4.85
N ARG A 46 -4.51 7.64 5.24
CA ARG A 46 -5.65 6.76 5.53
C ARG A 46 -6.60 7.43 6.54
N THR A 47 -6.06 7.99 7.63
CA THR A 47 -6.86 8.60 8.71
C THR A 47 -7.57 9.90 8.28
N PRO A 48 -6.89 10.92 7.70
CA PRO A 48 -7.57 12.12 7.20
C PRO A 48 -8.67 11.83 6.18
N ILE A 49 -8.42 10.89 5.24
CA ILE A 49 -9.41 10.53 4.22
C ILE A 49 -10.61 9.85 4.88
N ALA A 50 -10.39 8.91 5.79
CA ALA A 50 -11.47 8.27 6.52
C ALA A 50 -12.32 9.28 7.31
N ILE A 51 -11.68 10.25 7.99
CA ILE A 51 -12.37 11.34 8.71
C ILE A 51 -13.18 12.20 7.74
N ALA A 52 -12.63 12.57 6.59
CA ALA A 52 -13.33 13.38 5.59
C ALA A 52 -14.56 12.65 5.03
N PHE A 53 -14.46 11.35 4.76
CA PHE A 53 -15.60 10.52 4.34
C PHE A 53 -16.64 10.37 5.45
N GLY A 54 -16.21 10.05 6.68
CA GLY A 54 -17.10 9.95 7.84
C GLY A 54 -17.86 11.27 8.08
N TRP A 55 -17.19 12.41 7.94
CA TRP A 55 -17.79 13.74 8.07
C TRP A 55 -18.79 14.04 6.96
N SER A 56 -18.45 13.71 5.72
CA SER A 56 -19.35 13.90 4.56
C SER A 56 -20.62 13.08 4.70
N ILE A 57 -20.52 11.85 5.21
CA ILE A 57 -21.69 10.97 5.45
C ILE A 57 -22.52 11.46 6.63
N ALA A 58 -21.88 11.80 7.75
CA ALA A 58 -22.59 12.31 8.92
C ALA A 58 -23.35 13.60 8.61
N THR A 59 -22.74 14.53 7.87
CA THR A 59 -23.40 15.78 7.46
C THR A 59 -24.44 15.56 6.36
N GLY A 60 -24.15 14.74 5.34
CA GLY A 60 -25.07 14.44 4.24
C GLY A 60 -26.35 13.72 4.70
N LEU A 61 -26.23 12.82 5.68
CA LEU A 61 -27.36 12.11 6.27
C LEU A 61 -27.98 12.84 7.46
N LYS A 62 -27.44 14.01 7.86
CA LYS A 62 -27.79 14.71 9.11
C LYS A 62 -27.82 13.77 10.32
N PHE A 63 -26.87 12.83 10.34
CA PHE A 63 -26.82 11.76 11.29
C PHE A 63 -25.94 12.17 12.48
N ASP A 64 -26.59 12.38 13.63
CA ASP A 64 -25.93 12.63 14.92
C ASP A 64 -26.28 11.49 15.89
N ILE A 65 -25.35 10.54 16.03
CA ILE A 65 -25.51 9.39 16.93
C ILE A 65 -25.63 9.87 18.38
N ILE A 66 -24.84 10.87 18.77
CA ILE A 66 -24.78 11.35 20.15
C ILE A 66 -26.08 12.03 20.53
N GLY A 67 -26.59 12.91 19.66
CA GLY A 67 -27.89 13.56 19.85
C GLY A 67 -29.05 12.56 19.87
N ALA A 68 -29.03 11.56 18.98
CA ALA A 68 -30.04 10.51 18.93
C ALA A 68 -30.04 9.64 20.21
N LEU A 69 -28.86 9.24 20.70
CA LEU A 69 -28.71 8.48 21.94
C LEU A 69 -29.12 9.29 23.17
N TYR A 70 -28.71 10.56 23.24
CA TYR A 70 -29.09 11.46 24.34
C TYR A 70 -30.61 11.60 24.45
N THR A 71 -31.27 11.82 23.31
CA THR A 71 -32.73 11.93 23.24
C THR A 71 -33.42 10.62 23.64
N ALA A 72 -32.87 9.47 23.23
CA ALA A 72 -33.42 8.17 23.58
C ALA A 72 -33.29 7.81 25.07
N ILE A 73 -32.25 8.30 25.75
CA ILE A 73 -31.97 8.00 27.17
C ILE A 73 -32.68 9.00 28.10
N TYR A 74 -32.62 10.30 27.79
CA TYR A 74 -33.05 11.37 28.70
C TYR A 74 -34.39 12.01 28.29
N GLY A 75 -34.95 11.63 27.14
CA GLY A 75 -36.18 12.21 26.61
C GLY A 75 -35.99 13.63 26.03
N THR A 76 -37.03 14.16 25.40
CA THR A 76 -37.01 15.46 24.68
C THR A 76 -37.11 16.69 25.59
N SER A 77 -37.23 16.51 26.91
CA SER A 77 -37.69 17.55 27.85
C SER A 77 -36.60 18.23 28.69
N VAL A 78 -35.34 17.79 28.60
CA VAL A 78 -34.20 18.45 29.26
C VAL A 78 -33.46 19.24 28.20
N GLY A 79 -33.42 20.57 28.32
CA GLY A 79 -32.90 21.53 27.34
C GLY A 79 -31.82 20.94 26.45
N LYS A 80 -32.16 20.74 25.16
CA LYS A 80 -31.28 20.12 24.17
C LYS A 80 -29.92 20.82 24.23
N PRO A 81 -28.84 20.16 24.64
CA PRO A 81 -27.54 20.63 24.23
C PRO A 81 -27.54 20.43 22.71
N GLU A 82 -27.66 21.51 21.95
CA GLU A 82 -27.45 21.48 20.51
C GLU A 82 -25.97 21.19 20.26
N LEU A 83 -25.57 19.94 20.49
CA LEU A 83 -24.23 19.47 20.16
C LEU A 83 -23.99 19.65 18.67
N GLY A 84 -25.03 19.63 17.83
CA GLY A 84 -25.05 20.12 16.45
C GLY A 84 -23.81 19.72 15.66
N LEU A 85 -22.88 20.65 15.51
CA LEU A 85 -21.61 20.44 14.80
C LEU A 85 -20.65 19.49 15.54
N VAL A 86 -20.59 19.55 16.86
CA VAL A 86 -19.78 18.68 17.72
C VAL A 86 -20.33 17.25 17.72
N GLY A 87 -21.65 17.07 17.82
CA GLY A 87 -22.29 15.75 17.75
C GLY A 87 -22.07 15.07 16.40
N THR A 88 -22.20 15.86 15.32
CA THR A 88 -21.87 15.42 13.96
C THR A 88 -20.39 15.09 13.81
N PHE A 89 -19.48 15.85 14.43
CA PHE A 89 -18.04 15.57 14.42
C PHE A 89 -17.69 14.26 15.11
N VAL A 90 -18.21 14.04 16.30
CA VAL A 90 -17.97 12.80 17.04
C VAL A 90 -18.57 11.62 16.27
N THR A 91 -19.75 11.78 15.70
CA THR A 91 -20.35 10.78 14.80
C THR A 91 -19.46 10.48 13.60
N ALA A 92 -18.92 11.51 12.95
CA ALA A 92 -17.99 11.36 11.84
C ALA A 92 -16.74 10.57 12.23
N LEU A 93 -16.15 10.83 13.40
CA LEU A 93 -15.00 10.08 13.91
C LEU A 93 -15.34 8.62 14.22
N VAL A 94 -16.54 8.36 14.77
CA VAL A 94 -17.03 6.99 15.00
C VAL A 94 -17.18 6.24 13.68
N LEU A 95 -17.77 6.88 12.66
CA LEU A 95 -17.93 6.30 11.32
C LEU A 95 -16.60 6.13 10.56
N ALA A 96 -15.65 7.05 10.74
CA ALA A 96 -14.33 7.06 10.10
C ALA A 96 -13.38 5.95 10.58
N GLY A 97 -13.81 5.08 11.49
CA GLY A 97 -12.98 3.99 12.00
C GLY A 97 -12.40 4.24 13.39
N GLY A 98 -12.98 5.13 14.19
CA GLY A 98 -12.62 5.32 15.60
C GLY A 98 -12.88 4.10 16.50
N SER A 99 -13.47 3.04 15.97
CA SER A 99 -13.77 1.84 16.75
C SER A 99 -12.73 0.75 16.53
N ALA A 100 -11.62 0.88 17.27
CA ALA A 100 -10.84 -0.29 17.67
C ALA A 100 -11.76 -1.41 18.19
N GLY A 101 -12.90 -1.05 18.82
CA GLY A 101 -13.96 -1.97 19.25
C GLY A 101 -14.65 -2.73 18.11
N VAL A 102 -15.10 -2.09 17.04
CA VAL A 102 -15.76 -2.74 15.88
C VAL A 102 -14.74 -3.58 15.14
N ASN A 103 -13.53 -3.07 14.92
CA ASN A 103 -12.45 -3.87 14.35
C ASN A 103 -12.15 -5.11 15.22
N ASN A 104 -12.16 -4.97 16.54
CA ASN A 104 -11.97 -6.09 17.48
C ASN A 104 -13.18 -7.05 17.52
N ILE A 105 -14.41 -6.55 17.38
CA ILE A 105 -15.62 -7.37 17.27
C ILE A 105 -15.61 -8.16 15.96
N LEU A 106 -15.31 -7.52 14.84
CA LEU A 106 -15.22 -8.17 13.53
C LEU A 106 -14.06 -9.19 13.47
N LYS A 107 -12.93 -8.91 14.14
CA LYS A 107 -11.85 -9.89 14.35
C LYS A 107 -12.29 -11.04 15.26
N GLY A 108 -12.96 -10.73 16.38
CA GLY A 108 -13.43 -11.73 17.35
C GLY A 108 -14.53 -12.64 16.81
N LEU A 109 -15.35 -12.14 15.89
CA LEU A 109 -16.38 -12.92 15.18
C LEU A 109 -15.83 -13.68 13.96
N GLY A 110 -14.53 -13.58 13.66
CA GLY A 110 -13.88 -14.29 12.56
C GLY A 110 -14.16 -13.72 11.17
N PHE A 111 -14.88 -12.60 11.04
CA PHE A 111 -15.16 -11.94 9.76
C PHE A 111 -13.94 -11.19 9.19
N ARG A 112 -12.87 -11.03 9.98
CA ARG A 112 -11.64 -10.36 9.56
C ARG A 112 -10.40 -11.11 10.05
N GLN A 113 -9.47 -11.40 9.14
CA GLN A 113 -8.15 -11.93 9.51
C GLN A 113 -7.39 -10.93 10.39
N ILE A 114 -6.88 -11.41 11.51
CA ILE A 114 -5.99 -10.64 12.40
C ILE A 114 -4.67 -10.45 11.64
N GLY A 115 -4.48 -9.26 11.08
CA GLY A 115 -3.19 -8.86 10.54
C GLY A 115 -2.82 -9.47 9.19
N SER A 116 -3.61 -9.18 8.16
CA SER A 116 -3.15 -9.27 6.76
C SER A 116 -3.33 -7.93 6.05
N GLY A 117 -3.27 -6.83 6.79
CA GLY A 117 -3.13 -5.50 6.20
C GLY A 117 -1.64 -5.22 6.08
N ASP A 118 -1.17 -4.97 4.87
CA ASP A 118 0.22 -4.74 4.52
C ASP A 118 1.05 -6.03 4.48
N GLY A 119 0.96 -6.76 3.36
CA GLY A 119 2.19 -7.38 2.86
C GLY A 119 3.11 -6.22 2.48
N PRO A 120 4.19 -5.92 3.23
CA PRO A 120 5.17 -4.94 2.75
C PRO A 120 5.57 -5.35 1.34
N ALA A 121 5.85 -4.36 0.48
CA ALA A 121 6.42 -4.61 -0.85
C ALA A 121 7.41 -5.77 -0.74
N PRO A 122 7.34 -6.78 -1.64
CA PRO A 122 8.06 -8.03 -1.50
C PRO A 122 9.50 -7.72 -1.04
N LYS A 123 9.90 -8.26 0.12
CA LYS A 123 11.23 -8.08 0.68
C LYS A 123 12.00 -9.38 0.55
N PRO A 124 13.33 -9.32 0.29
CA PRO A 124 14.16 -10.51 0.33
C PRO A 124 14.02 -11.21 1.68
N ALA A 125 14.00 -12.54 1.65
CA ALA A 125 14.09 -13.31 2.89
C ALA A 125 15.42 -12.98 3.60
N LYS A 126 15.49 -13.19 4.93
CA LYS A 126 16.71 -12.92 5.71
C LYS A 126 17.93 -13.74 5.25
N THR A 127 17.72 -14.75 4.42
CA THR A 127 18.73 -15.68 3.90
C THR A 127 19.20 -15.34 2.48
N GLU A 128 18.67 -14.29 1.86
CA GLU A 128 19.01 -13.88 0.50
C GLU A 128 19.11 -12.36 0.39
N ALA A 129 19.64 -11.90 -0.73
CA ALA A 129 19.61 -10.50 -1.13
C ALA A 129 19.01 -10.39 -2.52
N TRP A 130 18.46 -9.23 -2.86
CA TRP A 130 17.85 -8.99 -4.16
C TRP A 130 18.66 -7.99 -4.97
N LEU A 131 18.92 -8.35 -6.22
CA LEU A 131 19.52 -7.49 -7.22
C LEU A 131 18.48 -7.02 -8.22
N SER A 132 18.50 -5.73 -8.53
CA SER A 132 17.87 -5.21 -9.73
C SER A 132 18.82 -4.33 -10.53
N VAL A 133 18.66 -4.36 -11.85
CA VAL A 133 19.48 -3.61 -12.78
C VAL A 133 18.57 -2.82 -13.70
N THR A 134 18.72 -1.51 -13.69
CA THR A 134 18.02 -0.60 -14.60
C THR A 134 18.97 -0.13 -15.68
N LEU A 135 18.59 -0.33 -16.93
CA LEU A 135 19.35 0.10 -18.09
C LEU A 135 18.94 1.51 -18.50
N GLN A 136 19.91 2.41 -18.55
CA GLN A 136 19.78 3.69 -19.22
C GLN A 136 20.44 3.58 -20.60
N ARG A 137 19.63 3.52 -21.66
CA ARG A 137 20.14 3.38 -23.02
C ARG A 137 20.71 4.70 -23.54
N ARG A 138 21.98 4.68 -23.95
CA ARG A 138 22.63 5.75 -24.69
C ARG A 138 23.01 5.28 -26.08
N GLU A 139 23.78 4.19 -26.18
CA GLU A 139 24.29 3.66 -27.45
C GLU A 139 23.70 2.28 -27.76
N ALA A 140 23.25 1.54 -26.75
CA ALA A 140 22.73 0.19 -26.89
C ALA A 140 21.40 0.10 -27.67
N VAL A 141 21.39 -0.72 -28.71
CA VAL A 141 20.22 -1.07 -29.54
C VAL A 141 19.80 -2.52 -29.29
N GLY A 142 18.50 -2.80 -29.32
CA GLY A 142 17.98 -4.15 -29.16
C GLY A 142 18.08 -4.70 -27.72
N PRO A 143 17.82 -6.00 -27.50
CA PRO A 143 17.88 -6.60 -26.17
C PRO A 143 19.29 -6.50 -25.57
N VAL A 144 19.39 -6.08 -24.31
CA VAL A 144 20.64 -6.06 -23.55
C VAL A 144 20.62 -7.20 -22.53
N GLN A 145 21.67 -8.00 -22.52
CA GLN A 145 21.87 -9.12 -21.62
C GLN A 145 22.32 -8.62 -20.24
N VAL A 146 21.78 -9.22 -19.18
CA VAL A 146 22.22 -9.01 -17.80
C VAL A 146 22.96 -10.26 -17.35
N LEU A 147 24.25 -10.11 -17.09
CA LEU A 147 25.10 -11.20 -16.62
C LEU A 147 25.50 -10.96 -15.17
N VAL A 148 25.51 -12.03 -14.39
CA VAL A 148 25.95 -12.04 -13.00
C VAL A 148 27.06 -13.07 -12.89
N ASP A 149 28.22 -12.61 -12.45
CA ASP A 149 29.37 -13.44 -12.10
C ASP A 149 29.44 -13.58 -10.58
N ASP A 150 29.51 -14.82 -10.09
CA ASP A 150 29.61 -15.15 -8.66
C ASP A 150 31.03 -15.51 -8.20
N GLY A 151 32.03 -15.25 -9.05
CA GLY A 151 33.44 -15.58 -8.86
C GLY A 151 33.82 -16.99 -9.32
N GLN A 152 32.84 -17.85 -9.61
CA GLN A 152 33.08 -19.18 -10.21
C GLN A 152 32.55 -19.25 -11.64
N GLN A 153 31.40 -18.64 -11.90
CA GLN A 153 30.76 -18.68 -13.21
C GLN A 153 29.99 -17.39 -13.51
N THR A 154 30.09 -16.95 -14.76
CA THR A 154 29.25 -15.87 -15.31
C THR A 154 28.00 -16.47 -15.92
N VAL A 155 26.84 -16.13 -15.37
CA VAL A 155 25.54 -16.63 -15.81
C VAL A 155 24.70 -15.50 -16.39
N LEU A 156 24.06 -15.76 -17.53
CA LEU A 156 23.02 -14.89 -18.08
C LEU A 156 21.77 -15.02 -17.21
N VAL A 157 21.44 -13.99 -16.45
CA VAL A 157 20.28 -14.00 -15.54
C VAL A 157 19.03 -13.40 -16.18
N GLY A 158 19.17 -12.61 -17.24
CA GLY A 158 18.03 -12.09 -17.97
C GLY A 158 18.36 -11.12 -19.09
N MET A 159 17.32 -10.50 -19.65
CA MET A 159 17.41 -9.53 -20.74
C MET A 159 16.54 -8.31 -20.47
N ILE A 160 17.03 -7.14 -20.85
CA ILE A 160 16.32 -5.87 -20.82
C ILE A 160 16.05 -5.42 -22.25
N SER A 161 14.76 -5.38 -22.63
CA SER A 161 14.33 -5.02 -23.99
C SER A 161 13.63 -3.66 -24.07
N GLY A 162 13.30 -3.04 -22.95
CA GLY A 162 12.65 -1.73 -22.93
C GLY A 162 13.58 -0.60 -23.38
N VAL A 163 13.01 0.40 -24.04
CA VAL A 163 13.73 1.60 -24.52
C VAL A 163 13.54 2.80 -23.60
N LYS A 164 12.31 2.98 -23.09
CA LYS A 164 11.94 4.09 -22.20
C LYS A 164 11.21 3.54 -20.98
N PRO A 165 11.43 4.12 -19.80
CA PRO A 165 10.64 3.79 -18.62
C PRO A 165 9.17 4.15 -18.83
N PRO A 166 8.24 3.42 -18.20
CA PRO A 166 6.83 3.80 -18.20
C PRO A 166 6.64 5.18 -17.52
N PRO A 167 5.67 6.00 -17.97
CA PRO A 167 5.30 7.23 -17.28
C PRO A 167 4.93 6.99 -15.81
N GLU A 168 5.28 7.93 -14.92
CA GLU A 168 5.07 7.80 -13.45
C GLU A 168 3.62 7.54 -13.01
N TRP A 169 2.64 7.86 -13.86
CA TRP A 169 1.23 7.60 -13.55
C TRP A 169 0.78 6.17 -13.88
N VAL A 170 1.56 5.41 -14.67
CA VAL A 170 1.30 4.00 -15.00
C VAL A 170 2.33 3.01 -14.46
N THR A 171 3.37 3.47 -13.76
CA THR A 171 4.35 2.60 -13.08
C THR A 171 3.67 1.60 -12.15
N ASP A 172 2.52 2.01 -11.60
CA ASP A 172 1.65 1.21 -10.74
C ASP A 172 0.66 0.34 -11.51
N PHE A 173 0.84 0.14 -12.81
CA PHE A 173 0.00 -0.74 -13.64
C PHE A 173 0.81 -1.58 -14.63
N VAL A 174 2.00 -1.15 -15.01
CA VAL A 174 2.79 -1.76 -16.08
C VAL A 174 4.15 -2.20 -15.57
N ALA A 175 4.62 -3.34 -16.06
CA ALA A 175 5.97 -3.84 -15.78
C ALA A 175 7.04 -2.87 -16.32
N ASN A 176 8.09 -2.61 -15.54
CA ASN A 176 9.17 -1.74 -15.97
C ASN A 176 10.12 -2.50 -16.92
N LYS A 177 9.91 -2.35 -18.24
CA LYS A 177 10.70 -3.06 -19.27
C LYS A 177 12.15 -2.57 -19.41
N VAL A 178 12.53 -1.45 -18.79
CA VAL A 178 13.94 -0.99 -18.75
C VAL A 178 14.69 -1.51 -17.52
N ARG A 179 14.03 -2.32 -16.68
CA ARG A 179 14.60 -2.91 -15.46
C ARG A 179 14.54 -4.43 -15.52
N PHE A 180 15.58 -5.06 -14.98
CA PHE A 180 15.63 -6.50 -14.72
C PHE A 180 15.79 -6.77 -13.21
N PRO A 181 15.02 -7.72 -12.65
CA PRO A 181 13.76 -8.20 -13.18
C PRO A 181 12.75 -7.03 -13.30
N SER A 182 11.74 -7.20 -14.15
CA SER A 182 10.74 -6.15 -14.39
C SER A 182 9.85 -5.86 -13.16
N TYR A 183 9.89 -6.75 -12.16
CA TYR A 183 9.26 -6.62 -10.84
C TYR A 183 10.11 -7.31 -9.76
N GLY A 184 10.11 -6.78 -8.53
CA GLY A 184 10.88 -7.35 -7.42
C GLY A 184 12.39 -7.24 -7.62
N GLY A 185 13.12 -8.31 -7.34
CA GLY A 185 14.56 -8.45 -7.59
C GLY A 185 14.97 -9.89 -7.85
N HIS A 186 16.16 -10.08 -8.39
CA HIS A 186 16.78 -11.39 -8.62
C HIS A 186 17.49 -11.83 -7.33
N SER A 187 17.16 -13.03 -6.83
CA SER A 187 17.74 -13.56 -5.61
C SER A 187 19.23 -13.90 -5.77
N LEU A 188 20.04 -13.38 -4.86
CA LEU A 188 21.45 -13.66 -4.70
C LEU A 188 21.68 -14.39 -3.37
N ALA A 189 22.55 -15.40 -3.40
CA ALA A 189 22.98 -16.11 -2.21
C ALA A 189 23.94 -15.23 -1.40
N LEU A 190 23.92 -15.38 -0.08
CA LEU A 190 24.81 -14.63 0.81
C LEU A 190 26.22 -15.23 0.82
N GLY A 191 27.21 -14.40 1.17
CA GLY A 191 28.60 -14.84 1.37
C GLY A 191 29.42 -15.02 0.09
N LYS A 192 28.86 -14.70 -1.08
CA LYS A 192 29.58 -14.64 -2.36
C LYS A 192 29.83 -13.19 -2.78
N THR A 193 30.90 -12.96 -3.53
CA THR A 193 31.16 -11.68 -4.18
C THR A 193 30.63 -11.75 -5.61
N TYR A 194 29.76 -10.81 -5.96
CA TYR A 194 29.13 -10.74 -7.26
C TYR A 194 29.66 -9.59 -8.08
N THR A 195 29.76 -9.80 -9.39
CA THR A 195 29.99 -8.76 -10.39
C THR A 195 28.86 -8.79 -11.39
N VAL A 196 28.27 -7.62 -11.68
CA VAL A 196 27.14 -7.49 -12.61
C VAL A 196 27.63 -6.81 -13.87
N SER A 197 27.32 -7.37 -15.04
CA SER A 197 27.63 -6.74 -16.31
C SER A 197 26.42 -6.72 -17.24
N LEU A 198 26.36 -5.66 -18.04
CA LEU A 198 25.45 -5.54 -19.17
C LEU A 198 26.23 -5.76 -20.45
N SER A 199 25.65 -6.53 -21.37
CA SER A 199 26.22 -6.78 -22.70
C SER A 199 25.15 -6.56 -23.77
N GLY A 200 25.48 -5.79 -24.81
CA GLY A 200 24.59 -5.45 -25.90
C GLY A 200 25.36 -5.07 -27.16
N VAL A 201 24.65 -4.47 -28.11
CA VAL A 201 25.24 -3.99 -29.37
C VAL A 201 24.89 -2.53 -29.60
N ASP A 202 25.80 -1.78 -30.22
CA ASP A 202 25.54 -0.41 -30.68
C ASP A 202 24.78 -0.38 -32.03
N LYS A 203 24.52 0.82 -32.56
CA LYS A 203 23.89 0.99 -33.89
C LYS A 203 24.72 0.46 -35.05
N ALA A 204 26.04 0.37 -34.90
CA ALA A 204 26.97 -0.14 -35.90
C ALA A 204 27.14 -1.68 -35.81
N GLY A 205 26.53 -2.32 -34.81
CA GLY A 205 26.62 -3.75 -34.56
C GLY A 205 27.84 -4.16 -33.72
N ASN A 206 28.59 -3.21 -33.15
CA ASN A 206 29.71 -3.53 -32.27
C ASN A 206 29.21 -3.95 -30.90
N ALA A 207 29.86 -4.95 -30.31
CA ALA A 207 29.57 -5.37 -28.94
C ALA A 207 30.00 -4.27 -27.95
N ILE A 208 29.07 -3.86 -27.10
CA ILE A 208 29.31 -2.91 -26.01
C ILE A 208 28.95 -3.58 -24.68
N SER A 209 29.75 -3.33 -23.65
CA SER A 209 29.49 -3.86 -22.32
C SER A 209 29.84 -2.86 -21.24
N LYS A 210 29.13 -2.97 -20.11
CA LYS A 210 29.39 -2.17 -18.92
C LYS A 210 29.32 -3.07 -17.70
N THR A 211 30.40 -3.10 -16.94
CA THR A 211 30.52 -3.87 -15.71
C THR A 211 30.43 -2.94 -14.50
N TRP A 212 29.62 -3.33 -13.52
CA TRP A 212 29.53 -2.66 -12.22
C TRP A 212 30.62 -3.20 -11.28
N THR A 213 30.94 -2.43 -10.25
CA THR A 213 31.97 -2.82 -9.28
C THR A 213 31.56 -4.08 -8.49
N PRO A 214 32.50 -4.97 -8.16
CA PRO A 214 32.21 -6.15 -7.35
C PRO A 214 31.61 -5.77 -5.99
N PHE A 215 30.68 -6.57 -5.50
CA PHE A 215 30.00 -6.34 -4.21
C PHE A 215 29.66 -7.64 -3.50
N THR A 216 29.57 -7.58 -2.18
CA THR A 216 29.13 -8.71 -1.35
C THR A 216 27.80 -8.34 -0.69
N PRO A 217 26.67 -8.96 -1.07
CA PRO A 217 25.37 -8.62 -0.52
C PRO A 217 25.25 -9.01 0.95
N GLY A 218 24.71 -8.10 1.76
CA GLY A 218 24.28 -8.40 3.13
C GLY A 218 22.93 -9.12 3.18
N ALA A 219 22.64 -9.77 4.30
CA ALA A 219 21.36 -10.44 4.55
C ALA A 219 20.17 -9.48 4.39
N GLY A 220 19.21 -9.82 3.53
CA GLY A 220 18.04 -8.99 3.26
C GLY A 220 18.34 -7.69 2.49
N ALA A 221 19.53 -7.55 1.91
CA ALA A 221 19.88 -6.36 1.13
C ALA A 221 19.06 -6.26 -0.16
N ILE A 222 18.66 -5.04 -0.52
CA ILE A 222 18.08 -4.70 -1.82
C ILE A 222 19.11 -3.82 -2.54
N ILE A 223 19.57 -4.30 -3.69
CA ILE A 223 20.64 -3.68 -4.47
C ILE A 223 20.04 -3.25 -5.79
N ASP A 224 19.78 -1.95 -5.93
CA ASP A 224 19.28 -1.36 -7.16
C ASP A 224 20.42 -0.62 -7.87
N VAL A 225 20.79 -1.12 -9.05
CA VAL A 225 21.89 -0.58 -9.85
C VAL A 225 21.33 0.08 -11.10
N VAL A 226 21.82 1.28 -11.42
CA VAL A 226 21.54 1.94 -12.70
C VAL A 226 22.82 1.94 -13.53
N LEU A 227 22.76 1.34 -14.72
CA LEU A 227 23.89 1.27 -15.64
C LEU A 227 23.52 1.90 -16.97
N THR A 228 24.42 2.73 -17.48
CA THR A 228 24.28 3.35 -18.80
C THR A 228 25.04 2.53 -19.83
N LEU A 229 24.34 2.15 -20.90
CA LEU A 229 24.89 1.42 -22.05
C LEU A 229 24.41 2.07 -23.34
#